data_AF-A0A0D6KD71-F1
#
_entry.id   AF-A0A0D6KD71-F1
#
_cell.length_a   1.000
_cell.length_b   1.000
_cell.length_c   1.000
_cell.angle_alpha   90.00
_cell.angle_beta   90.00
_cell.angle_gamma   90.00
#
_symmetry.space_group_name_H-M   'P 1'
#
loop_
_entity.id
_entity.type
_entity.pdbx_description
1 polymer ?
#
loop_
_entity_poly.entity_id
_entity_poly.type
_entity_poly.pdbx_seq_one_letter_code
_entity_poly.pdbx_strand_id
1 'polypeptide(L)'
;MKIKTIHAHFLISTGNYSNERIGFSVELYDNDSLEETVINLRERAKKIVGRKAVELYDERTKIAREVQNLEDRLNKLRKEWDATAEFLKTQGLNPDAPSMPQFRNLLSAVTVESEVVTTEDDEDDDYDEDDEDGY
;
A
#
# COMPACT_ATOMS: atom_id res chain seq x y z
N MET A 1 -25.09 15.37 51.37
CA MET A 1 -24.61 14.88 50.06
C MET A 1 -23.11 14.61 50.21
N LYS A 2 -22.67 13.35 50.11
CA LYS A 2 -21.24 13.02 50.24
C LYS A 2 -20.69 12.79 48.83
N ILE A 3 -20.16 13.85 48.23
CA ILE A 3 -19.43 13.75 46.96
C ILE A 3 -18.22 12.85 47.22
N LYS A 4 -18.12 11.74 46.49
CA LYS A 4 -16.96 10.86 46.53
C LYS A 4 -16.13 11.16 45.29
N THR A 5 -14.84 11.45 45.44
CA THR A 5 -13.96 11.68 44.29
C THR A 5 -13.21 10.40 43.96
N ILE A 6 -13.22 10.00 42.68
CA ILE A 6 -12.35 8.95 42.17
C ILE A 6 -11.15 9.61 41.53
N HIS A 7 -9.96 9.14 41.90
CA HIS A 7 -8.72 9.42 41.19
C HIS A 7 -8.27 8.14 40.48
N ALA A 8 -8.06 8.23 39.16
CA ALA A 8 -7.54 7.14 38.35
C ALA A 8 -6.26 7.60 37.67
N HIS A 9 -5.19 6.81 37.82
CA HIS A 9 -3.92 7.04 37.14
C HIS A 9 -3.71 5.98 36.08
N PHE A 10 -3.43 6.40 34.86
CA PHE A 10 -3.07 5.52 33.76
C PHE A 10 -1.62 5.78 33.37
N LEU A 11 -0.86 4.70 33.21
CA LEU A 11 0.47 4.77 32.64
C LEU A 11 0.32 4.67 31.12
N ILE A 12 0.71 5.74 30.41
CA ILE A 12 0.60 5.85 28.97
C ILE A 12 2.01 5.87 28.40
N SER A 13 2.30 4.96 27.47
CA SER A 13 3.55 4.99 26.72
C SER A 13 3.47 6.08 25.67
N THR A 14 4.42 7.02 25.69
CA THR A 14 4.52 8.12 24.72
C THR A 14 5.44 7.78 23.55
N GLY A 15 5.94 6.53 23.48
CA GLY A 15 6.99 6.12 22.55
C GLY A 15 8.40 6.33 23.13
N ASN A 16 9.43 5.84 22.42
CA ASN A 16 10.85 5.93 22.79
C ASN A 16 11.16 5.45 24.22
N TYR A 17 10.54 4.34 24.65
CA TYR A 17 10.66 3.81 26.02
C TYR A 17 10.28 4.78 27.14
N SER A 18 9.63 5.90 26.80
CA SER A 18 9.12 6.87 27.76
C SER A 18 7.67 6.53 28.11
N ASN A 19 7.36 6.64 29.40
CA ASN A 19 6.02 6.45 29.92
C ASN A 19 5.65 7.66 30.76
N GLU A 20 4.46 8.20 30.54
CA GLU A 20 3.90 9.29 31.31
C GLU A 20 2.72 8.77 32.13
N ARG A 21 2.63 9.22 33.40
CA ARG A 21 1.49 8.89 34.25
C ARG A 21 0.47 10.03 34.15
N ILE A 22 -0.66 9.76 33.53
CA ILE A 22 -1.75 10.74 33.39
C ILE A 22 -2.83 10.40 34.43
N GLY A 23 -3.18 11.39 35.25
CA GLY A 23 -4.22 11.29 36.27
C GLY A 23 -5.53 11.92 35.82
N PHE A 24 -6.65 11.24 36.07
CA PHE A 24 -8.00 11.75 35.88
C PHE A 24 -8.72 11.77 37.23
N SER A 25 -9.49 12.83 37.47
CA SER A 25 -10.33 12.95 38.66
C SER A 25 -11.77 13.16 38.23
N VAL A 26 -12.69 12.40 38.84
CA VAL A 26 -14.13 12.50 38.60
C VAL A 26 -14.86 12.47 39.93
N GLU A 27 -15.82 13.36 40.09
CA GLU A 27 -16.75 13.39 41.21
C GLU A 27 -17.90 12.42 40.94
N LEU A 28 -18.15 11.51 41.89
CA LEU A 28 -19.30 10.60 41.88
C LEU A 28 -20.46 11.23 42.65
N TYR A 29 -21.64 11.13 42.05
CA TYR A 29 -22.92 11.38 42.70
C TYR A 29 -23.47 10.10 43.33
N ASP A 30 -24.45 10.24 44.23
CA ASP A 30 -24.97 9.13 45.05
C ASP A 30 -25.60 7.98 44.23
N ASN A 31 -26.00 8.24 42.97
CA ASN A 31 -26.60 7.24 42.06
C ASN A 31 -25.62 6.71 41.00
N ASP A 32 -24.38 7.20 40.96
CA ASP A 32 -23.43 6.79 39.93
C ASP A 32 -22.82 5.42 40.24
N SER A 33 -22.75 4.56 39.23
CA SER A 33 -22.01 3.31 39.34
C SER A 33 -20.51 3.56 39.30
N LEU A 34 -19.80 3.08 40.32
CA LEU A 34 -18.35 3.12 40.39
C LEU A 34 -17.72 2.40 39.19
N GLU A 35 -18.24 1.23 38.83
CA GLU A 35 -17.71 0.40 37.75
C GLU A 35 -17.83 1.10 36.40
N GLU A 36 -19.00 1.69 36.13
CA GLU A 36 -19.25 2.44 34.91
C GLU A 36 -18.34 3.67 34.80
N THR A 37 -18.12 4.38 35.91
CA THR A 37 -17.21 5.53 35.97
C THR A 37 -15.78 5.13 35.65
N VAL A 38 -15.30 4.00 36.17
CA VAL A 38 -13.95 3.47 35.86
C VAL A 38 -13.83 3.06 34.40
N ILE A 39 -14.85 2.42 33.82
CA ILE A 39 -14.88 2.07 32.39
C ILE A 39 -14.80 3.33 31.54
N ASN A 40 -15.58 4.37 31.87
CA ASN A 40 -15.56 5.64 31.16
C ASN A 40 -14.19 6.34 31.23
N LEU A 41 -13.54 6.33 32.39
CA LEU A 41 -12.18 6.84 32.58
C LEU A 41 -11.16 6.08 31.72
N ARG A 42 -11.29 4.74 31.65
CA ARG A 42 -10.43 3.90 30.80
C ARG A 42 -10.64 4.20 29.32
N GLU A 43 -11.88 4.35 28.86
CA GLU A 43 -12.17 4.67 27.46
C GLU A 43 -11.69 6.07 27.08
N ARG A 44 -11.77 7.05 28.00
CA ARG A 44 -11.12 8.36 27.83
C ARG A 44 -9.61 8.23 27.66
N ALA A 45 -8.94 7.47 28.53
CA ALA A 45 -7.50 7.25 28.42
C ALA A 45 -7.13 6.59 27.08
N LYS A 46 -7.86 5.56 26.64
CA LYS A 46 -7.65 4.92 25.33
C LYS A 46 -7.81 5.89 24.16
N LYS A 47 -8.83 6.76 24.20
CA LYS A 47 -9.04 7.78 23.15
C LYS A 47 -7.87 8.77 23.04
N ILE A 48 -7.23 9.12 24.16
CA ILE A 48 -6.06 10.00 24.17
C ILE A 48 -4.84 9.30 23.53
N VAL A 49 -4.62 8.02 23.84
CA VAL A 49 -3.52 7.24 23.23
C VAL A 49 -3.75 7.03 21.74
N GLY A 50 -5.01 6.93 21.32
CA GLY A 50 -5.39 6.77 19.91
C GLY A 50 -5.23 5.33 19.42
N ARG A 51 -5.04 5.18 18.10
CA ARG A 51 -4.90 3.87 17.45
C ARG A 51 -3.57 3.23 17.79
N LYS A 52 -3.52 1.90 17.79
CA LYS A 52 -2.28 1.17 18.05
C LYS A 52 -1.29 1.42 16.91
N ALA A 53 0.00 1.52 17.24
CA ALA A 53 1.05 1.70 16.24
C ALA A 53 1.00 0.61 15.16
N VAL A 54 0.75 -0.65 15.54
CA VAL A 54 0.62 -1.79 14.61
C VAL A 54 -0.47 -1.54 13.56
N GLU A 55 -1.64 -1.05 13.98
CA GLU A 55 -2.75 -0.76 13.04
C GLU A 55 -2.38 0.33 12.04
N LEU A 56 -1.59 1.33 12.46
CA LEU A 56 -1.10 2.38 11.59
C LEU A 56 -0.02 1.87 10.62
N TYR A 57 0.85 0.98 11.07
CA TYR A 57 1.85 0.32 10.21
C TYR A 57 1.19 -0.57 9.16
N ASP A 58 0.18 -1.34 9.54
CA ASP A 58 -0.56 -2.21 8.62
C ASP A 58 -1.29 -1.39 7.56
N GLU A 59 -1.96 -0.31 7.96
CA GLU A 59 -2.64 0.60 7.04
C GLU A 59 -1.67 1.30 6.09
N ARG A 60 -0.55 1.82 6.61
CA ARG A 60 0.52 2.40 5.79
C ARG A 60 1.00 1.40 4.75
N THR A 61 1.26 0.17 5.16
CA THR A 61 1.77 -0.89 4.27
C THR A 61 0.77 -1.24 3.19
N LYS A 62 -0.52 -1.32 3.55
CA LYS A 62 -1.61 -1.55 2.59
C LYS A 62 -1.68 -0.44 1.55
N ILE A 63 -1.70 0.82 1.99
CA ILE A 63 -1.77 1.98 1.09
C ILE A 63 -0.54 2.02 0.17
N ALA A 64 0.66 1.77 0.69
CA ALA A 64 1.88 1.73 -0.11
C ALA A 64 1.81 0.68 -1.23
N ARG A 65 1.28 -0.51 -0.94
CA ARG A 65 1.07 -1.56 -1.94
C ARG A 65 0.02 -1.15 -2.99
N GLU A 66 -1.06 -0.51 -2.57
CA GLU A 66 -2.08 -0.02 -3.50
C GLU A 66 -1.54 1.04 -4.45
N VAL A 67 -0.73 1.97 -3.95
CA VAL A 67 -0.04 2.98 -4.77
C VAL A 67 0.88 2.32 -5.78
N GLN A 68 1.74 1.38 -5.34
CA GLN A 68 2.64 0.65 -6.24
C GLN A 68 1.86 -0.07 -7.36
N ASN A 69 0.79 -0.79 -7.00
CA ASN A 69 -0.03 -1.49 -7.98
C ASN A 69 -0.68 -0.53 -8.99
N LEU A 70 -1.08 0.66 -8.56
CA LEU A 70 -1.65 1.68 -9.46
C LEU A 70 -0.58 2.26 -10.40
N GLU A 71 0.62 2.52 -9.90
CA GLU A 71 1.76 2.98 -10.71
C GLU A 71 2.15 1.95 -11.77
N ASP A 72 2.23 0.66 -11.40
CA ASP A 72 2.53 -0.42 -12.32
C ASP A 72 1.48 -0.54 -13.43
N ARG A 73 0.19 -0.43 -13.08
CA ARG A 73 -0.91 -0.42 -14.04
C ARG A 73 -0.85 0.78 -14.98
N LEU A 74 -0.54 1.96 -14.45
CA LEU A 74 -0.44 3.18 -15.23
C LEU A 74 0.73 3.11 -16.21
N ASN A 75 1.89 2.61 -15.76
CA ASN A 75 3.04 2.38 -16.60
C ASN A 75 2.76 1.35 -17.70
N LYS A 76 2.04 0.27 -17.38
CA LYS A 76 1.60 -0.70 -18.38
C LYS A 76 0.70 -0.07 -19.44
N LEU A 77 -0.33 0.68 -19.02
CA LEU A 77 -1.25 1.36 -19.93
C LEU A 77 -0.54 2.40 -20.80
N ARG A 78 0.45 3.13 -20.26
CA ARG A 78 1.29 4.04 -21.05
C ARG A 78 2.08 3.31 -22.12
N LYS A 79 2.73 2.20 -21.77
CA LYS A 79 3.47 1.39 -22.76
C LYS A 79 2.56 0.85 -23.85
N GLU A 80 1.37 0.36 -23.48
CA GLU A 80 0.36 -0.11 -24.44
C GLU A 80 -0.11 1.03 -25.36
N TRP A 81 -0.32 2.22 -24.79
CA TRP A 81 -0.67 3.41 -25.55
C TRP A 81 0.43 3.83 -26.53
N ASP A 82 1.67 3.93 -26.06
CA ASP A 82 2.81 4.36 -26.88
C ASP A 82 3.05 3.39 -28.03
N ALA A 83 3.00 2.08 -27.76
CA ALA A 83 3.07 1.04 -28.80
C ALA A 83 1.93 1.15 -29.82
N THR A 84 0.73 1.47 -29.35
CA THR A 84 -0.43 1.65 -30.24
C THR A 84 -0.32 2.94 -31.06
N ALA A 85 0.14 4.03 -30.45
CA ALA A 85 0.37 5.30 -31.14
C ALA A 85 1.44 5.15 -32.22
N GLU A 86 2.50 4.40 -31.94
CA GLU A 86 3.54 4.06 -32.92
C GLU A 86 2.99 3.19 -34.06
N PHE A 87 2.19 2.16 -33.75
CA PHE A 87 1.50 1.36 -34.75
C PHE A 87 0.54 2.19 -35.63
N LEU A 88 -0.21 3.12 -35.05
CA LEU A 88 -1.11 3.99 -35.82
C LEU A 88 -0.33 4.97 -36.72
N LYS A 89 0.79 5.51 -36.23
CA LYS A 89 1.70 6.34 -37.03
C LYS A 89 2.25 5.58 -38.24
N THR A 90 2.67 4.33 -38.07
CA THR A 90 3.19 3.51 -39.20
C THR A 90 2.10 3.17 -40.22
N GLN A 91 0.83 3.10 -39.80
CA GLN A 91 -0.34 2.95 -40.67
C GLN A 91 -0.84 4.28 -41.28
N GLY A 92 -0.15 5.40 -41.03
CA GLY A 92 -0.52 6.72 -41.58
C GLY A 92 -1.75 7.37 -40.92
N LEU A 93 -2.22 6.83 -39.79
CA LEU A 93 -3.31 7.41 -39.00
C LEU A 93 -2.73 8.36 -37.95
N ASN A 94 -3.32 9.56 -37.83
CA ASN A 94 -2.84 10.55 -36.87
C ASN A 94 -3.28 10.17 -35.43
N PRO A 95 -2.35 9.86 -34.50
CA PRO A 95 -2.68 9.42 -33.15
C PRO A 95 -3.24 10.52 -32.24
N ASP A 96 -3.11 11.80 -32.63
CA ASP A 96 -3.60 12.96 -31.84
C ASP A 96 -5.07 13.32 -32.14
N ALA A 97 -5.79 12.48 -32.90
CA ALA A 97 -7.19 12.72 -33.26
C ALA A 97 -8.14 12.52 -32.04
N PRO A 98 -9.10 13.44 -31.78
CA PRO A 98 -9.98 13.39 -30.61
C PRO A 98 -10.89 12.16 -30.51
N SER A 99 -11.13 11.45 -31.62
CA SER A 99 -11.93 10.22 -31.66
C SER A 99 -11.05 9.04 -32.02
N MET A 100 -10.50 8.38 -31.01
CA MET A 100 -9.84 7.10 -31.23
C MET A 100 -10.89 5.98 -31.40
N PRO A 101 -10.72 5.06 -32.37
CA PRO A 101 -11.59 3.90 -32.52
C PRO A 101 -11.55 3.03 -31.25
N GLN A 102 -12.67 2.39 -30.88
CA GLN A 102 -12.73 1.56 -29.68
C GLN A 102 -11.80 0.32 -29.83
N PHE A 103 -10.68 0.37 -29.11
CA PHE A 103 -9.50 -0.52 -29.22
C PHE A 103 -9.68 -1.99 -28.83
N ARG A 104 -10.89 -2.43 -28.46
CA ARG A 104 -11.10 -3.81 -27.98
C ARG A 104 -10.84 -4.89 -29.05
N ASN A 105 -10.79 -4.50 -30.33
CA ASN A 105 -10.70 -5.43 -31.46
C ASN A 105 -9.37 -5.36 -32.23
N LEU A 106 -8.44 -4.46 -31.89
CA LEU A 106 -7.17 -4.30 -32.63
C LEU A 106 -6.06 -5.22 -32.10
N LEU A 107 -6.02 -5.48 -30.79
CA LEU A 107 -5.03 -6.36 -30.17
C LEU A 107 -5.23 -7.85 -30.52
N SER A 108 -6.45 -8.27 -30.90
CA SER A 108 -6.73 -9.65 -31.33
C SER A 108 -6.31 -9.94 -32.77
N ALA A 109 -6.03 -8.91 -33.58
CA ALA A 109 -5.67 -9.08 -35.00
C ALA A 109 -4.15 -9.18 -35.23
N VAL A 110 -3.32 -8.73 -34.28
CA VAL A 110 -1.84 -8.70 -34.42
C VAL A 110 -1.18 -10.01 -33.94
N THR A 111 -1.92 -10.91 -33.29
CA THR A 111 -1.38 -12.21 -32.84
C THR A 111 -1.28 -13.28 -33.94
N VAL A 112 -1.52 -12.95 -35.21
CA VAL A 112 -1.47 -13.93 -36.32
C VAL A 112 -0.47 -13.40 -37.37
N GLU A 113 0.55 -14.22 -37.64
CA GLU A 113 1.65 -14.02 -38.60
C GLU A 113 2.93 -13.36 -38.07
N SER A 114 3.53 -13.91 -37.00
CA SER A 114 5.00 -13.90 -36.88
C SER A 114 5.57 -15.02 -37.78
N GLU A 115 5.93 -14.67 -39.01
CA GLU A 115 6.73 -15.49 -39.90
C GLU A 115 8.11 -15.71 -39.26
N VAL A 116 8.35 -16.94 -38.78
CA VAL A 116 9.65 -17.35 -38.23
C VAL A 116 10.60 -17.54 -39.41
N VAL A 117 11.42 -16.54 -39.68
CA VAL A 117 12.59 -16.69 -40.55
C VAL A 117 13.69 -17.35 -39.71
N THR A 118 13.92 -18.63 -39.99
CA THR A 118 15.08 -19.38 -39.51
C THR A 118 16.34 -18.81 -40.14
N THR A 119 17.26 -18.29 -39.32
CA THR A 119 18.67 -18.19 -39.67
C THR A 119 19.42 -19.23 -38.85
N GLU A 120 19.84 -20.28 -39.56
CA GLU A 120 20.92 -21.19 -39.15
C GLU A 120 22.26 -20.43 -39.14
N ASP A 121 23.22 -20.96 -38.37
CA ASP A 121 24.62 -20.57 -38.17
C ASP A 121 24.86 -19.27 -37.34
N ASP A 122 25.71 -19.24 -36.31
CA ASP A 122 27.00 -19.93 -36.14
C ASP A 122 27.25 -20.34 -34.67
N GLU A 123 28.01 -21.43 -34.56
CA GLU A 123 28.73 -21.92 -33.39
C GLU A 123 29.64 -20.84 -32.80
N ASP A 124 29.71 -20.75 -31.46
CA ASP A 124 30.99 -20.61 -30.76
C ASP A 124 30.79 -20.96 -29.28
N ASP A 125 31.34 -22.13 -28.95
CA ASP A 125 31.66 -22.57 -27.60
C ASP A 125 32.59 -21.54 -26.92
N ASP A 126 32.30 -21.17 -25.67
CA ASP A 126 33.38 -21.05 -24.70
C ASP A 126 32.86 -21.38 -23.30
N TYR A 127 33.47 -22.44 -22.77
CA TYR A 127 33.28 -22.99 -21.44
C TYR A 127 34.10 -22.17 -20.44
N ASP A 128 33.46 -21.41 -19.56
CA ASP A 128 34.12 -20.92 -18.34
C ASP A 128 33.85 -21.91 -17.19
N GLU A 129 34.78 -22.86 -17.08
CA GLU A 129 35.07 -23.65 -15.88
C GLU A 129 35.74 -22.72 -14.85
N ASP A 130 34.97 -22.20 -13.88
CA ASP A 130 35.56 -21.57 -12.68
C ASP A 130 35.41 -22.52 -11.49
N ASP A 131 36.47 -23.29 -11.30
CA ASP A 131 36.88 -23.89 -10.04
C ASP A 131 37.13 -22.77 -9.00
N GLU A 132 36.37 -22.75 -7.91
CA GLU A 132 36.87 -22.16 -6.67
C GLU A 132 36.45 -23.02 -5.45
N ASP A 133 37.27 -24.03 -5.20
CA ASP A 133 37.44 -24.67 -3.89
C ASP A 133 38.05 -23.65 -2.90
N GLY A 134 37.43 -23.47 -1.74
CA GLY A 134 37.98 -22.64 -0.67
C GLY A 134 37.39 -22.96 0.70
N TYR A 135 38.10 -23.82 1.43
CA TYR A 135 37.90 -24.30 2.81
C TYR A 135 37.24 -23.36 3.83
#